data_AF-A0A7W5LWU0-F1
#
_entry.id   AF-A0A7W5LWU0-F1
#
_cell.length_a   1.000
_cell.length_b   1.000
_cell.length_c   1.000
_cell.angle_alpha   90.00
_cell.angle_beta   90.00
_cell.angle_gamma   90.00
#
_symmetry.space_group_name_H-M   'P 1'
#
loop_
_entity.id
_entity.type
_entity.pdbx_description
1 polymer ?
#
loop_
_entity_poly.entity_id
_entity_poly.type
_entity_poly.pdbx_seq_one_letter_code
_entity_poly.pdbx_strand_id
1 'polypeptide(L)'
;MGILAWSSKFEQRIVFPWQIVSLLLAMIFGAITIYTEFFRDQSPRLQIEVLSNAPVLDVREKLPDLEVLYQAQDIAKSGKTLSVVIARIANRGGADLLSTFYDQKAPISLGLSDGTLVRADITEASNDYLRTAAGLTRDGDSVNLNPVILETNEWFTVKILALHDVEKQPKITVSGKIAGQHAIAIVTTDIEPKVGFWHSVVGGGLWVQLARVPIYVFGFTLLAAGLTIPAALITDEITARKRRNLLEKFKNKTRMDIQPADDFVFEAFARDGPKTVQRIINMVADPDRLKRRIESYLASQKDQDDTEAYSADILAEYPANYRRREIKEMMDRGFIEHENDQWRAVPDRLKVATAFVEYLDLVGAT
;
A
#
# COMPACT_ATOMS: atom_id res chain seq x y z
N MET A 1 -31.10 13.82 -36.25
CA MET A 1 -30.19 14.20 -35.14
C MET A 1 -29.96 13.01 -34.20
N GLY A 2 -29.25 11.95 -34.64
CA GLY A 2 -29.11 10.72 -33.84
C GLY A 2 -27.69 10.13 -33.77
N ILE A 3 -26.76 10.63 -34.57
CA ILE A 3 -25.41 10.06 -34.68
C ILE A 3 -24.39 10.82 -33.80
N LEU A 4 -24.67 12.09 -33.45
CA LEU A 4 -23.78 12.91 -32.61
C LEU A 4 -23.88 12.62 -31.11
N ALA A 5 -24.97 12.02 -30.62
CA ALA A 5 -25.15 11.72 -29.19
C ALA A 5 -24.46 10.41 -28.76
N TRP A 6 -23.99 9.60 -29.71
CA TRP A 6 -23.33 8.32 -29.43
C TRP A 6 -21.82 8.48 -29.19
N SER A 7 -21.17 9.50 -29.80
CA SER A 7 -19.72 9.71 -29.63
C SER A 7 -19.34 10.24 -28.24
N SER A 8 -20.15 11.14 -27.66
CA SER A 8 -19.81 11.76 -26.36
C SER A 8 -19.86 10.78 -25.18
N LYS A 9 -20.72 9.76 -25.22
CA LYS A 9 -20.77 8.69 -24.20
C LYS A 9 -19.62 7.70 -24.32
N PHE A 10 -19.03 7.55 -25.51
CA PHE A 10 -17.89 6.65 -25.72
C PHE A 10 -16.58 7.31 -25.27
N GLU A 11 -16.41 8.62 -25.52
CA GLU A 11 -15.27 9.39 -25.04
C GLU A 11 -15.21 9.43 -23.50
N GLN A 12 -16.33 9.65 -22.81
CA GLN A 12 -16.34 9.65 -21.33
C GLN A 12 -15.93 8.29 -20.72
N ARG A 13 -16.16 7.17 -21.42
CA ARG A 13 -15.78 5.83 -20.95
C ARG A 13 -14.30 5.50 -21.16
N ILE A 14 -13.63 6.11 -22.13
CA ILE A 14 -12.21 5.86 -22.43
C ILE A 14 -11.28 6.86 -21.73
N VAL A 15 -11.76 8.10 -21.49
CA VAL A 15 -10.95 9.13 -20.83
C VAL A 15 -10.68 8.81 -19.35
N PHE A 16 -11.63 8.17 -18.66
CA PHE A 16 -11.49 7.85 -17.23
C PHE A 16 -10.38 6.81 -16.94
N PRO A 17 -10.27 5.68 -17.68
CA PRO A 17 -9.14 4.76 -17.56
C PRO A 17 -7.77 5.41 -17.85
N TRP A 18 -7.70 6.31 -18.84
CA TRP A 18 -6.43 6.92 -19.25
C TRP A 18 -5.84 7.87 -18.20
N GLN A 19 -6.70 8.60 -17.49
CA GLN A 19 -6.28 9.46 -16.38
C GLN A 19 -5.69 8.65 -15.22
N ILE A 20 -6.27 7.48 -14.93
CA ILE A 20 -5.75 6.57 -13.89
C ILE A 20 -4.37 6.02 -14.29
N VAL A 21 -4.21 5.58 -15.55
CA VAL A 21 -2.91 5.10 -16.06
C VAL A 21 -1.85 6.20 -15.98
N SER A 22 -2.20 7.42 -16.37
CA SER A 22 -1.28 8.57 -16.33
C SER A 22 -0.86 8.92 -14.91
N LEU A 23 -1.80 8.91 -13.96
CA LEU A 23 -1.53 9.14 -12.54
C LEU A 23 -0.61 8.06 -11.96
N LEU A 24 -0.84 6.78 -12.29
CA LEU A 24 0.00 5.68 -11.86
C LEU A 24 1.42 5.79 -12.42
N LEU A 25 1.56 6.13 -13.71
CA LEU A 25 2.87 6.37 -14.32
C LEU A 25 3.61 7.51 -13.63
N ALA A 26 2.93 8.64 -13.39
CA ALA A 26 3.51 9.79 -12.71
C ALA A 26 3.96 9.44 -11.29
N MET A 27 3.19 8.62 -10.58
CA MET A 27 3.56 8.14 -9.24
C MET A 27 4.78 7.23 -9.27
N ILE A 28 4.85 6.30 -10.23
CA ILE A 28 6.01 5.40 -10.39
C ILE A 28 7.27 6.20 -10.72
N PHE A 29 7.21 7.09 -11.71
CA PHE A 29 8.36 7.91 -12.09
C PHE A 29 8.75 8.87 -10.96
N GLY A 30 7.79 9.51 -10.29
CA GLY A 30 8.05 10.35 -9.13
C GLY A 30 8.75 9.58 -8.00
N ALA A 31 8.29 8.36 -7.69
CA ALA A 31 8.92 7.50 -6.70
C ALA A 31 10.35 7.09 -7.11
N ILE A 32 10.58 6.75 -8.38
CA ILE A 32 11.91 6.45 -8.91
C ILE A 32 12.82 7.66 -8.75
N THR A 33 12.40 8.85 -9.18
CA THR A 33 13.19 10.08 -9.08
C THR A 33 13.53 10.42 -7.63
N ILE A 34 12.55 10.34 -6.72
CA ILE A 34 12.79 10.59 -5.29
C ILE A 34 13.82 9.59 -4.75
N TYR A 35 13.68 8.31 -5.07
CA TYR A 35 14.62 7.29 -4.62
C TYR A 35 16.04 7.52 -5.16
N THR A 36 16.17 7.78 -6.46
CA THR A 36 17.48 7.95 -7.10
C THR A 36 18.21 9.21 -6.65
N GLU A 37 17.48 10.29 -6.38
CA GLU A 37 18.08 11.59 -6.04
C GLU A 37 18.31 11.76 -4.54
N PHE A 38 17.38 11.29 -3.70
CA PHE A 38 17.43 11.57 -2.26
C PHE A 38 17.83 10.38 -1.39
N PHE A 39 17.56 9.15 -1.82
CA PHE A 39 17.77 7.96 -0.99
C PHE A 39 18.96 7.10 -1.41
N ARG A 40 19.34 7.13 -2.69
CA ARG A 40 20.51 6.40 -3.17
C ARG A 40 21.79 7.04 -2.60
N ASP A 41 22.47 6.31 -1.74
CA ASP A 41 23.80 6.70 -1.27
C ASP A 41 24.76 6.67 -2.46
N GLN A 42 25.31 7.82 -2.85
CA GLN A 42 26.29 7.93 -3.95
C GLN A 42 27.72 8.06 -3.43
N SER A 43 27.94 7.86 -2.13
CA SER A 43 29.26 7.93 -1.53
C SER A 43 29.92 6.55 -1.42
N PRO A 44 31.24 6.44 -1.66
CA PRO A 44 32.00 5.25 -1.34
C PRO A 44 32.12 5.14 0.19
N ARG A 45 32.12 3.91 0.70
CA ARG A 45 32.23 3.69 2.15
C ARG A 45 33.09 2.47 2.43
N LEU A 46 34.34 2.71 2.79
CA LEU A 46 35.23 1.67 3.27
C LEU A 46 34.82 1.26 4.69
N GLN A 47 34.70 -0.03 4.92
CA GLN A 47 34.33 -0.60 6.21
C GLN A 47 35.25 -1.78 6.52
N ILE A 48 35.62 -1.92 7.78
CA ILE A 48 36.37 -3.07 8.28
C ILE A 48 35.41 -3.94 9.07
N GLU A 49 35.20 -5.16 8.59
CA GLU A 49 34.37 -6.17 9.22
C GLU A 49 35.28 -7.17 9.95
N VAL A 50 35.27 -7.17 11.28
CA VAL A 50 36.00 -8.17 12.08
C VAL A 50 35.18 -9.45 12.08
N LEU A 51 35.61 -10.41 11.25
CA LEU A 51 34.93 -11.70 11.05
C LEU A 51 35.24 -12.68 12.19
N SER A 52 36.47 -12.62 12.72
CA SER A 52 36.90 -13.49 13.81
C SER A 52 38.07 -12.86 14.55
N ASN A 53 38.14 -13.09 15.86
CA ASN A 53 39.27 -12.77 16.72
C ASN A 53 39.43 -13.90 17.74
N ALA A 54 40.32 -14.84 17.46
CA ALA A 54 40.46 -16.04 18.26
C ALA A 54 41.93 -16.32 18.60
N PRO A 55 42.23 -16.78 19.82
CA PRO A 55 43.56 -17.27 20.16
C PRO A 55 43.88 -18.50 19.31
N VAL A 56 45.11 -18.55 18.78
CA VAL A 56 45.64 -19.72 18.04
C VAL A 56 45.72 -20.93 18.95
N LEU A 57 46.04 -20.68 20.23
CA LEU A 57 46.10 -21.68 21.28
C LEU A 57 45.54 -21.08 22.56
N ASP A 58 44.51 -21.71 23.13
CA ASP A 58 43.95 -21.30 24.42
C ASP A 58 44.84 -21.85 25.54
N VAL A 59 45.92 -21.14 25.87
CA VAL A 59 46.91 -21.52 26.90
C VAL A 59 46.35 -21.32 28.32
N ARG A 60 45.07 -21.60 28.55
CA ARG A 60 44.46 -21.58 29.88
C ARG A 60 44.90 -22.78 30.72
N GLU A 61 45.16 -23.90 30.05
CA GLU A 61 45.77 -25.07 30.66
C GLU A 61 47.27 -25.06 30.37
N LYS A 62 48.06 -24.74 31.41
CA LYS A 62 49.53 -24.84 31.34
C LYS A 62 49.89 -26.31 31.17
N LEU A 63 50.08 -26.75 29.93
CA LEU A 63 50.66 -28.05 29.63
C LEU A 63 52.17 -27.96 29.97
N PRO A 64 52.66 -28.68 30.99
CA PRO A 64 54.03 -28.52 31.48
C PRO A 64 55.10 -28.87 30.44
N ASP A 65 54.74 -29.63 29.40
CA ASP A 65 55.66 -30.14 28.37
C ASP A 65 55.52 -29.43 27.01
N LEU A 66 54.73 -28.34 26.91
CA LEU A 66 54.52 -27.63 25.65
C LEU A 66 55.27 -26.29 25.62
N GLU A 67 56.25 -26.18 24.71
CA GLU A 67 56.96 -24.92 24.44
C GLU A 67 56.42 -24.27 23.17
N VAL A 68 55.96 -23.02 23.28
CA VAL A 68 55.53 -22.22 22.12
C VAL A 68 56.60 -21.16 21.87
N LEU A 69 57.43 -21.39 20.85
CA LEU A 69 58.57 -20.52 20.56
C LEU A 69 58.20 -19.46 19.51
N TYR A 70 58.46 -18.19 19.84
CA TYR A 70 58.49 -17.08 18.90
C TYR A 70 59.83 -16.35 19.03
N GLN A 71 60.56 -16.20 17.93
CA GLN A 71 61.91 -15.59 17.93
C GLN A 71 62.86 -16.22 18.98
N ALA A 72 62.81 -17.55 19.13
CA ALA A 72 63.56 -18.32 20.13
C ALA A 72 63.23 -18.02 21.60
N GLN A 73 62.15 -17.28 21.87
CA GLN A 73 61.59 -17.07 23.21
C GLN A 73 60.30 -17.87 23.39
N ASP A 74 60.17 -18.56 24.52
CA ASP A 74 58.94 -19.22 24.92
C ASP A 74 57.89 -18.18 25.33
N ILE A 75 56.90 -17.97 24.48
CA ILE A 75 55.87 -16.96 24.71
C ILE A 75 54.87 -17.39 25.78
N ALA A 76 54.66 -18.70 25.96
CA ALA A 76 53.75 -19.22 26.98
C ALA A 76 54.32 -18.96 28.39
N LYS A 77 55.62 -19.16 28.59
CA LYS A 77 56.30 -18.85 29.86
C LYS A 77 56.31 -17.36 30.20
N SER A 78 56.19 -16.48 29.21
CA SER A 78 56.15 -15.01 29.40
C SER A 78 54.74 -14.43 29.55
N GLY A 79 53.70 -15.29 29.65
CA GLY A 79 52.32 -14.83 29.82
C GLY A 79 51.71 -14.23 28.55
N LYS A 80 52.27 -14.55 27.38
CA LYS A 80 51.81 -14.09 26.08
C LYS A 80 51.18 -15.23 25.28
N THR A 81 50.29 -14.87 24.37
CA THR A 81 49.68 -15.80 23.42
C THR A 81 49.56 -15.15 22.03
N LEU A 82 49.30 -15.98 21.03
CA LEU A 82 49.02 -15.55 19.67
C LEU A 82 47.53 -15.62 19.39
N SER A 83 46.99 -14.58 18.79
CA SER A 83 45.63 -14.60 18.21
C SER A 83 45.68 -14.35 16.72
N VAL A 84 44.74 -14.96 16.02
CA VAL A 84 44.45 -14.67 14.62
C VAL A 84 43.20 -13.79 14.58
N VAL A 85 43.36 -12.59 14.03
CA VAL A 85 42.26 -11.70 13.72
C VAL A 85 42.02 -11.73 12.22
N ILE A 86 40.79 -12.06 11.82
CA ILE A 86 40.36 -12.08 10.43
C ILE A 86 39.48 -10.86 10.21
N ALA A 87 39.96 -9.93 9.39
CA ALA A 87 39.26 -8.69 9.08
C ALA A 87 38.99 -8.60 7.58
N ARG A 88 37.75 -8.36 7.20
CA ARG A 88 37.37 -8.08 5.81
C ARG A 88 37.30 -6.58 5.59
N ILE A 89 38.04 -6.10 4.61
CA ILE A 89 37.99 -4.72 4.14
C ILE A 89 37.02 -4.71 2.96
N ALA A 90 35.94 -3.94 3.06
CA ALA A 90 34.87 -3.94 2.08
C ALA A 90 34.41 -2.53 1.73
N ASN A 91 34.01 -2.31 0.47
CA ASN A 91 33.26 -1.12 0.09
C ASN A 91 31.76 -1.42 0.27
N ARG A 92 31.16 -0.80 1.30
CA ARG A 92 29.71 -0.88 1.60
C ARG A 92 28.97 0.40 1.22
N GLY A 93 29.61 1.27 0.44
CA GLY A 93 28.98 2.47 -0.12
C GLY A 93 28.17 2.15 -1.36
N GLY A 94 27.50 3.15 -1.92
CA GLY A 94 26.76 3.00 -3.19
C GLY A 94 27.53 3.52 -4.42
N ALA A 95 28.82 3.79 -4.27
CA ALA A 95 29.74 4.17 -5.34
C ALA A 95 31.12 3.49 -5.16
N ASP A 96 31.87 3.41 -6.25
CA ASP A 96 33.17 2.77 -6.29
C ASP A 96 34.25 3.61 -5.61
N LEU A 97 35.17 2.95 -4.91
CA LEU A 97 36.29 3.58 -4.23
C LEU A 97 37.51 3.59 -5.15
N LEU A 98 37.75 4.70 -5.83
CA LEU A 98 38.88 4.86 -6.74
C LEU A 98 40.19 5.13 -5.97
N SER A 99 41.33 4.81 -6.56
CA SER A 99 42.66 5.07 -5.96
C SER A 99 42.92 6.55 -5.64
N THR A 100 42.24 7.48 -6.32
CA THR A 100 42.34 8.93 -6.09
C THR A 100 41.58 9.40 -4.84
N PHE A 101 40.71 8.58 -4.26
CA PHE A 101 39.95 8.94 -3.05
C PHE A 101 40.76 8.76 -1.77
N TYR A 102 41.88 8.05 -1.83
CA TYR A 102 42.77 7.85 -0.70
C TYR A 102 43.66 9.09 -0.52
N ASP A 103 43.74 9.59 0.71
CA ASP A 103 44.67 10.67 1.03
C ASP A 103 46.10 10.12 1.17
N GLN A 104 47.00 10.56 0.31
CA GLN A 104 48.41 10.13 0.34
C GLN A 104 49.13 10.55 1.64
N LYS A 105 48.68 11.62 2.32
CA LYS A 105 49.25 12.09 3.58
C LYS A 105 48.67 11.38 4.79
N ALA A 106 47.53 10.69 4.63
CA ALA A 106 46.85 9.96 5.67
C ALA A 106 46.44 8.56 5.14
N PRO A 107 47.43 7.69 4.86
CA PRO A 107 47.18 6.36 4.32
C PRO A 107 46.32 5.54 5.29
N ILE A 108 45.56 4.59 4.73
CA ILE A 108 44.74 3.71 5.56
C ILE A 108 45.65 2.74 6.28
N SER A 109 45.59 2.76 7.60
CA SER A 109 46.43 1.91 8.45
C SER A 109 45.55 1.09 9.39
N LEU A 110 45.85 -0.21 9.45
CA LEU A 110 45.26 -1.16 10.39
C LEU A 110 46.24 -1.33 11.55
N GLY A 111 45.89 -0.77 12.71
CA GLY A 111 46.62 -0.94 13.95
C GLY A 111 46.01 -2.01 14.84
N LEU A 112 46.77 -2.40 15.86
CA LEU A 112 46.29 -3.24 16.96
C LEU A 112 46.40 -2.47 18.27
N SER A 113 45.32 -2.41 19.04
CA SER A 113 45.40 -2.10 20.47
C SER A 113 45.60 -3.40 21.24
N ASP A 114 46.34 -3.32 22.35
CA ASP A 114 46.55 -4.44 23.26
C ASP A 114 47.26 -5.66 22.64
N GLY A 115 48.06 -5.45 21.58
CA GLY A 115 48.86 -6.50 20.96
C GLY A 115 49.91 -5.94 19.99
N THR A 116 50.90 -6.77 19.70
CA THR A 116 51.98 -6.51 18.74
C THR A 116 51.68 -7.25 17.44
N LEU A 117 51.75 -6.56 16.32
CA LEU A 117 51.60 -7.17 15.01
C LEU A 117 52.76 -8.13 14.73
N VAL A 118 52.48 -9.41 14.53
CA VAL A 118 53.49 -10.39 14.12
C VAL A 118 53.57 -10.46 12.60
N ARG A 119 52.41 -10.63 11.96
CA ARG A 119 52.29 -10.84 10.51
C ARG A 119 50.89 -10.43 10.04
N ALA A 120 50.78 -9.94 8.82
CA ALA A 120 49.49 -9.76 8.15
C ALA A 120 49.60 -10.19 6.69
N ASP A 121 48.62 -10.94 6.20
CA ASP A 121 48.55 -11.35 4.81
C ASP A 121 47.12 -11.23 4.29
N ILE A 122 46.98 -10.98 2.98
CA ILE A 122 45.70 -11.08 2.30
C ILE A 122 45.45 -12.56 1.98
N THR A 123 44.30 -13.07 2.39
CA THR A 123 43.96 -14.50 2.28
C THR A 123 42.88 -14.77 1.25
N GLU A 124 41.93 -13.85 1.11
CA GLU A 124 40.78 -13.97 0.22
C GLU A 124 40.45 -12.62 -0.41
N ALA A 125 39.82 -12.65 -1.58
CA ALA A 125 39.27 -11.48 -2.23
C ALA A 125 38.05 -11.85 -3.08
N SER A 126 37.18 -10.87 -3.33
CA SER A 126 35.96 -11.05 -4.11
C SER A 126 36.20 -11.27 -5.61
N ASN A 127 37.36 -10.83 -6.12
CA ASN A 127 37.74 -10.98 -7.52
C ASN A 127 39.27 -11.17 -7.67
N ASP A 128 39.72 -11.52 -8.87
CA ASP A 128 41.14 -11.79 -9.16
C ASP A 128 42.01 -10.53 -9.20
N TYR A 129 41.44 -9.38 -9.58
CA TYR A 129 42.14 -8.10 -9.55
C TYR A 129 42.59 -7.77 -8.11
N LEU A 130 41.70 -7.87 -7.13
CA LEU A 130 42.01 -7.58 -5.73
C LEU A 130 43.00 -8.57 -5.13
N ARG A 131 43.06 -9.83 -5.57
CA ARG A 131 44.09 -10.78 -5.12
C ARG A 131 45.51 -10.31 -5.42
N THR A 132 45.68 -9.50 -6.46
CA THR A 132 47.00 -9.05 -6.94
C THR A 132 47.26 -7.57 -6.66
N ALA A 133 46.23 -6.73 -6.73
CA ALA A 133 46.33 -5.29 -6.54
C ALA A 133 46.24 -4.85 -5.09
N ALA A 134 45.46 -5.58 -4.25
CA ALA A 134 45.43 -5.28 -2.83
C ALA A 134 46.78 -5.66 -2.22
N GLY A 135 47.39 -4.72 -1.50
CA GLY A 135 48.72 -4.88 -0.93
C GLY A 135 48.78 -4.33 0.48
N LEU A 136 49.65 -4.94 1.27
CA LEU A 136 49.89 -4.58 2.67
C LEU A 136 51.35 -4.22 2.83
N THR A 137 51.62 -3.05 3.43
CA THR A 137 52.96 -2.61 3.77
C THR A 137 53.05 -2.47 5.29
N ARG A 138 53.98 -3.18 5.93
CA ARG A 138 54.16 -3.12 7.38
C ARG A 138 54.76 -1.78 7.79
N ASP A 139 54.20 -1.19 8.84
CA ASP A 139 54.67 0.04 9.48
C ASP A 139 54.63 -0.10 11.00
N GLY A 140 55.73 -0.57 11.58
CA GLY A 140 55.82 -0.91 13.01
C GLY A 140 54.82 -1.99 13.45
N ASP A 141 53.90 -1.60 14.34
CA ASP A 141 52.80 -2.41 14.88
C ASP A 141 51.48 -2.24 14.09
N SER A 142 51.55 -1.58 12.94
CA SER A 142 50.43 -1.35 12.04
C SER A 142 50.73 -1.85 10.63
N VAL A 143 49.70 -1.97 9.82
CA VAL A 143 49.80 -2.34 8.41
C VAL A 143 49.08 -1.30 7.58
N ASN A 144 49.83 -0.66 6.69
CA ASN A 144 49.30 0.28 5.73
C ASN A 144 48.72 -0.48 4.54
N LEU A 145 47.50 -0.11 4.17
CA LEU A 145 46.80 -0.63 3.02
C LEU A 145 47.21 0.17 1.78
N ASN A 146 47.63 -0.52 0.73
CA ASN A 146 47.89 0.14 -0.55
C ASN A 146 46.57 0.65 -1.15
N PRO A 147 46.53 1.86 -1.73
CA PRO A 147 45.36 2.35 -2.45
C PRO A 147 44.98 1.40 -3.59
N VAL A 148 43.75 0.88 -3.55
CA VAL A 148 43.22 -0.06 -4.53
C VAL A 148 41.82 0.37 -4.97
N ILE A 149 41.47 0.09 -6.22
CA ILE A 149 40.10 0.29 -6.70
C ILE A 149 39.22 -0.78 -6.05
N LEU A 150 38.15 -0.36 -5.38
CA LEU A 150 37.21 -1.27 -4.72
C LEU A 150 35.79 -0.94 -5.19
N GLU A 151 35.23 -1.73 -6.10
CA GLU A 151 33.88 -1.48 -6.59
C GLU A 151 32.83 -1.73 -5.51
N THR A 152 31.61 -1.28 -5.76
CA THR A 152 30.49 -1.44 -4.84
C THR A 152 30.28 -2.90 -4.44
N ASN A 153 30.30 -3.19 -3.12
CA ASN A 153 30.21 -4.52 -2.50
C ASN A 153 31.44 -5.44 -2.64
N GLU A 154 32.53 -4.97 -3.26
CA GLU A 154 33.78 -5.74 -3.31
C GLU A 154 34.53 -5.72 -1.99
N TRP A 155 35.36 -6.75 -1.79
CA TRP A 155 36.05 -6.96 -0.53
C TRP A 155 37.31 -7.83 -0.67
N PHE A 156 38.19 -7.72 0.32
CA PHE A 156 39.28 -8.66 0.54
C PHE A 156 39.51 -8.87 2.04
N THR A 157 40.06 -10.03 2.40
CA THR A 157 40.24 -10.45 3.79
C THR A 157 41.71 -10.41 4.16
N VAL A 158 42.02 -9.67 5.22
CA VAL A 158 43.32 -9.61 5.86
C VAL A 158 43.31 -10.50 7.09
N LYS A 159 44.26 -11.45 7.12
CA LYS A 159 44.54 -12.30 8.27
C LYS A 159 45.71 -11.70 9.03
N ILE A 160 45.46 -11.27 10.26
CA ILE A 160 46.43 -10.63 11.14
C ILE A 160 46.79 -11.61 12.25
N LEU A 161 48.07 -11.89 12.41
CA LEU A 161 48.62 -12.63 13.53
C LEU A 161 49.15 -11.61 14.57
N ALA A 162 48.59 -11.65 15.78
CA ALA A 162 48.87 -10.71 16.85
C ALA A 162 49.43 -11.43 18.07
N LEU A 163 50.51 -10.92 18.64
CA LEU A 163 51.08 -11.35 19.93
C LEU A 163 50.56 -10.44 21.03
N HIS A 164 49.95 -10.98 22.08
CA HIS A 164 49.36 -10.18 23.16
C HIS A 164 49.43 -10.92 24.50
N ASP A 165 49.15 -10.20 25.59
CA ASP A 165 49.02 -10.78 26.93
C ASP A 165 47.80 -11.72 26.98
N VAL A 166 47.93 -12.85 27.68
CA VAL A 166 46.86 -13.89 27.78
C VAL A 166 45.54 -13.32 28.33
N GLU A 167 45.60 -12.28 29.17
CA GLU A 167 44.42 -11.64 29.78
C GLU A 167 43.73 -10.61 28.88
N LYS A 168 44.37 -10.19 27.79
CA LYS A 168 43.85 -9.17 26.88
C LYS A 168 43.48 -9.79 25.54
N GLN A 169 42.53 -9.19 24.83
CA GLN A 169 42.24 -9.52 23.44
C GLN A 169 42.68 -8.37 22.54
N PRO A 170 43.41 -8.63 21.44
CA PRO A 170 43.86 -7.58 20.55
C PRO A 170 42.64 -6.98 19.84
N LYS A 171 42.55 -5.66 19.75
CA LYS A 171 41.47 -4.98 19.01
C LYS A 171 42.03 -4.26 17.80
N ILE A 172 41.34 -4.37 16.67
CA ILE A 172 41.72 -3.63 15.48
C ILE A 172 41.36 -2.16 15.67
N THR A 173 42.30 -1.29 15.33
CA THR A 173 42.10 0.15 15.17
C THR A 173 42.36 0.52 13.72
N VAL A 174 41.69 1.57 13.25
CA VAL A 174 41.87 2.08 11.89
C VAL A 174 42.15 3.58 11.93
N SER A 175 43.11 4.00 11.11
CA SER A 175 43.37 5.40 10.82
C SER A 175 43.48 5.62 9.31
N GLY A 176 43.43 6.89 8.91
CA GLY A 176 43.55 7.30 7.51
C GLY A 176 42.32 8.05 7.02
N LYS A 177 42.40 8.57 5.80
CA LYS A 177 41.35 9.43 5.22
C LYS A 177 40.97 8.98 3.81
N ILE A 178 39.64 8.95 3.59
CA ILE A 178 39.02 8.70 2.29
C ILE A 178 38.11 9.89 1.97
N ALA A 179 38.13 10.34 0.72
CA ALA A 179 37.22 11.35 0.21
C ALA A 179 35.75 10.92 0.39
N GLY A 180 34.90 11.82 0.87
CA GLY A 180 33.47 11.52 1.12
C GLY A 180 33.19 10.74 2.41
N GLN A 181 34.21 10.22 3.11
CA GLN A 181 34.04 9.46 4.34
C GLN A 181 34.71 10.16 5.53
N HIS A 182 33.95 10.40 6.61
CA HIS A 182 34.46 11.08 7.80
C HIS A 182 35.37 10.18 8.64
N ALA A 183 34.91 8.95 8.91
CA ALA A 183 35.63 7.94 9.67
C ALA A 183 35.39 6.55 9.06
N ILE A 184 36.38 5.66 9.20
CA ILE A 184 36.27 4.27 8.76
C ILE A 184 35.66 3.46 9.89
N ALA A 185 34.49 2.87 9.62
CA ALA A 185 33.76 2.08 10.61
C ALA A 185 34.40 0.70 10.77
N ILE A 186 34.59 0.29 12.02
CA ILE A 186 34.92 -1.09 12.37
C ILE A 186 33.63 -1.74 12.90
N VAL A 187 33.19 -2.80 12.24
CA VAL A 187 31.99 -3.54 12.61
C VAL A 187 32.40 -4.96 12.96
N THR A 188 31.97 -5.44 14.12
CA THR A 188 32.18 -6.85 14.51
C THR A 188 30.96 -7.64 14.07
N THR A 189 31.16 -8.79 13.42
CA THR A 189 30.07 -9.57 12.80
C THR A 189 29.11 -10.22 13.82
N ASP A 190 29.34 -10.04 15.13
CA ASP A 190 28.51 -10.58 16.22
C ASP A 190 27.15 -9.87 16.43
N ILE A 191 26.75 -8.96 15.56
CA ILE A 191 25.47 -8.26 15.68
C ILE A 191 24.78 -8.31 14.33
N GLU A 192 23.85 -9.25 14.16
CA GLU A 192 22.79 -9.07 13.16
C GLU A 192 22.20 -7.68 13.39
N PRO A 193 22.34 -6.74 12.45
CA PRO A 193 21.81 -5.42 12.64
C PRO A 193 20.31 -5.58 12.84
N LYS A 194 19.80 -5.14 14.00
CA LYS A 194 18.35 -5.07 14.24
C LYS A 194 17.74 -4.20 13.16
N VAL A 195 17.27 -4.84 12.09
CA VAL A 195 16.59 -4.16 11.00
C VAL A 195 15.34 -3.52 11.59
N GLY A 196 15.24 -2.20 11.48
CA GLY A 196 14.08 -1.47 11.98
C GLY A 196 12.79 -2.03 11.38
N PHE A 197 11.67 -1.93 12.11
CA PHE A 197 10.37 -2.45 11.68
C PHE A 197 10.04 -2.10 10.23
N TRP A 198 10.22 -0.83 9.84
CA TRP A 198 9.98 -0.38 8.47
C TRP A 198 10.89 -1.02 7.43
N HIS A 199 12.15 -1.34 7.76
CA HIS A 199 13.03 -2.06 6.85
C HIS A 199 12.63 -3.52 6.72
N SER A 200 12.09 -4.14 7.77
CA SER A 200 11.55 -5.50 7.66
C SER A 200 10.27 -5.56 6.80
N VAL A 201 9.44 -4.51 6.86
CA VAL A 201 8.15 -4.43 6.15
C VAL A 201 8.31 -3.97 4.70
N VAL A 202 9.22 -3.02 4.45
CA VAL A 202 9.38 -2.37 3.13
C VAL A 202 10.67 -2.81 2.44
N GLY A 203 11.68 -3.27 3.18
CA GLY A 203 12.91 -3.81 2.59
C GLY A 203 12.73 -5.23 2.05
N GLY A 204 13.70 -5.67 1.26
CA GLY A 204 13.71 -6.98 0.60
C GLY A 204 14.01 -6.87 -0.90
N GLY A 205 14.50 -7.96 -1.48
CA GLY A 205 14.80 -8.03 -2.91
C GLY A 205 13.55 -7.97 -3.79
N LEU A 206 13.76 -7.84 -5.11
CA LEU A 206 12.69 -7.72 -6.12
C LEU A 206 11.60 -8.79 -5.96
N TRP A 207 11.98 -10.04 -5.71
CA TRP A 207 11.05 -11.16 -5.53
C TRP A 207 10.19 -11.04 -4.26
N VAL A 208 10.75 -10.48 -3.18
CA VAL A 208 10.00 -10.21 -1.94
C VAL A 208 8.92 -9.16 -2.21
N GLN A 209 9.26 -8.11 -2.98
CA GLN A 209 8.28 -7.09 -3.36
C GLN A 209 7.21 -7.67 -4.28
N LEU A 210 7.59 -8.49 -5.25
CA LEU A 210 6.65 -9.14 -6.17
C LEU A 210 5.65 -10.02 -5.41
N ALA A 211 6.11 -10.77 -4.41
CA ALA A 211 5.25 -11.58 -3.54
C ALA A 211 4.31 -10.75 -2.66
N ARG A 212 4.67 -9.50 -2.33
CA ARG A 212 3.84 -8.58 -1.54
C ARG A 212 2.75 -7.88 -2.37
N VAL A 213 2.93 -7.75 -3.69
CA VAL A 213 1.96 -7.08 -4.57
C VAL A 213 0.53 -7.64 -4.41
N PRO A 214 0.28 -8.96 -4.46
CA PRO A 214 -1.06 -9.50 -4.25
C PRO A 214 -1.65 -9.11 -2.89
N ILE A 215 -0.85 -9.18 -1.82
CA ILE A 215 -1.29 -8.86 -0.46
C ILE A 215 -1.75 -7.40 -0.38
N TYR A 216 -0.98 -6.48 -0.96
CA TYR A 216 -1.35 -5.06 -0.99
C TYR A 216 -2.60 -4.80 -1.83
N VAL A 217 -2.76 -5.47 -2.98
CA VAL A 217 -3.96 -5.33 -3.82
C VAL A 217 -5.21 -5.82 -3.08
N PHE A 218 -5.15 -7.01 -2.47
CA PHE A 218 -6.28 -7.55 -1.72
C PHE A 218 -6.57 -6.73 -0.46
N GLY A 219 -5.55 -6.34 0.29
CA GLY A 219 -5.70 -5.50 1.48
C GLY A 219 -6.32 -4.15 1.15
N PHE A 220 -5.87 -3.49 0.08
CA PHE A 220 -6.45 -2.24 -0.38
C PHE A 220 -7.89 -2.41 -0.86
N THR A 221 -8.20 -3.48 -1.59
CA THR A 221 -9.55 -3.74 -2.09
C THR A 221 -10.52 -4.00 -0.94
N LEU A 222 -10.12 -4.77 0.07
CA LEU A 222 -10.92 -5.00 1.27
C LEU A 222 -11.14 -3.71 2.06
N LEU A 223 -10.11 -2.88 2.20
CA LEU A 223 -10.23 -1.57 2.87
C LEU A 223 -11.16 -0.63 2.10
N ALA A 224 -11.04 -0.56 0.77
CA ALA A 224 -11.92 0.23 -0.08
C ALA A 224 -13.37 -0.27 -0.02
N ALA A 225 -13.60 -1.59 -0.05
CA ALA A 225 -14.93 -2.18 0.12
C ALA A 225 -15.50 -1.87 1.51
N GLY A 226 -14.67 -1.99 2.55
CA GLY A 226 -15.04 -1.65 3.93
C GLY A 226 -15.40 -0.18 4.14
N LEU A 227 -14.87 0.73 3.31
CA LEU A 227 -15.24 2.16 3.35
C LEU A 227 -16.45 2.49 2.47
N THR A 228 -16.55 1.88 1.28
CA THR A 228 -17.60 2.20 0.30
C THR A 228 -18.96 1.61 0.65
N ILE A 229 -19.02 0.39 1.18
CA ILE A 229 -20.29 -0.27 1.54
C ILE A 229 -21.04 0.53 2.63
N PRO A 230 -20.42 0.90 3.77
CA PRO A 230 -21.10 1.70 4.79
C PRO A 230 -21.48 3.08 4.27
N ALA A 231 -20.63 3.71 3.46
CA ALA A 231 -20.92 5.02 2.87
C ALA A 231 -22.16 4.98 1.96
N ALA A 232 -22.33 3.92 1.17
CA ALA A 232 -23.52 3.72 0.35
C ALA A 232 -24.80 3.59 1.20
N LEU A 233 -24.77 2.75 2.25
CA LEU A 233 -25.90 2.54 3.15
C LEU A 233 -26.31 3.83 3.90
N ILE A 234 -25.34 4.62 4.35
CA ILE A 234 -25.59 5.91 5.02
C ILE A 234 -26.21 6.92 4.05
N THR A 235 -25.82 6.88 2.77
CA THR A 235 -26.31 7.81 1.75
C THR A 235 -27.81 7.62 1.49
N ASP A 236 -28.31 6.39 1.49
CA ASP A 236 -29.73 6.09 1.27
C ASP A 236 -30.60 6.61 2.43
N GLU A 237 -30.17 6.40 3.68
CA GLU A 237 -30.88 6.90 4.86
C GLU A 237 -30.88 8.44 4.92
N ILE A 238 -29.75 9.09 4.57
CA ILE A 238 -29.67 10.55 4.51
C ILE A 238 -30.54 11.11 3.39
N THR A 239 -30.57 10.49 2.21
CA THR A 239 -31.42 10.94 1.11
C THR A 239 -32.89 10.74 1.42
N ALA A 240 -33.29 9.63 2.05
CA ALA A 240 -34.65 9.42 2.54
C ALA A 240 -35.06 10.50 3.55
N ARG A 241 -34.20 10.83 4.53
CA ARG A 241 -34.44 11.93 5.48
C ARG A 241 -34.59 13.28 4.79
N LYS A 242 -33.72 13.60 3.83
CA LYS A 242 -33.82 14.84 3.03
C LYS A 242 -35.14 14.91 2.27
N ARG A 243 -35.59 13.81 1.66
CA ARG A 243 -36.89 13.73 0.95
C ARG A 243 -38.06 13.94 1.91
N ARG A 244 -38.05 13.31 3.08
CA ARG A 244 -39.07 13.54 4.12
C ARG A 244 -39.13 15.01 4.55
N ASN A 245 -37.98 15.65 4.74
CA ASN A 245 -37.93 17.08 5.08
C ASN A 245 -38.49 17.98 3.96
N LEU A 246 -38.27 17.64 2.68
CA LEU A 246 -38.86 18.38 1.55
C LEU A 246 -40.39 18.22 1.50
N LEU A 247 -40.86 17.02 1.78
CA LEU A 247 -42.29 16.69 1.86
C LEU A 247 -42.97 17.45 3.00
N GLU A 248 -42.38 17.49 4.19
CA GLU A 248 -42.90 18.31 5.31
C GLU A 248 -42.93 19.81 4.95
N LYS A 249 -41.89 20.32 4.28
CA LYS A 249 -41.88 21.72 3.80
C LYS A 249 -42.98 21.99 2.79
N PHE A 250 -43.27 21.05 1.90
CA PHE A 250 -44.39 21.17 0.95
C PHE A 250 -45.73 21.18 1.69
N LYS A 251 -45.96 20.19 2.57
CA LYS A 251 -47.20 20.07 3.37
C LYS A 251 -47.47 21.33 4.20
N ASN A 252 -46.44 21.94 4.78
CA ASN A 252 -46.58 23.14 5.60
C ASN A 252 -46.77 24.44 4.79
N LYS A 253 -46.35 24.48 3.52
CA LYS A 253 -46.42 25.69 2.68
C LYS A 253 -47.58 25.70 1.71
N THR A 254 -48.08 24.52 1.33
CA THR A 254 -49.19 24.42 0.39
C THR A 254 -50.49 24.87 1.05
N ARG A 255 -51.34 25.54 0.27
CA ARG A 255 -52.72 25.88 0.66
C ARG A 255 -53.74 24.86 0.15
N MET A 256 -53.27 23.79 -0.47
CA MET A 256 -54.13 22.73 -0.99
C MET A 256 -54.66 21.86 0.15
N ASP A 257 -55.88 21.37 0.00
CA ASP A 257 -56.46 20.40 0.92
C ASP A 257 -55.79 19.03 0.69
N ILE A 258 -54.84 18.69 1.54
CA ILE A 258 -54.16 17.39 1.51
C ILE A 258 -55.01 16.40 2.31
N GLN A 259 -55.49 15.34 1.66
CA GLN A 259 -56.22 14.27 2.35
C GLN A 259 -55.38 12.98 2.40
N PRO A 260 -55.76 11.98 3.22
CA PRO A 260 -54.97 10.75 3.40
C PRO A 260 -54.69 9.97 2.10
N ALA A 261 -55.53 10.12 1.09
CA ALA A 261 -55.33 9.53 -0.23
C ALA A 261 -54.09 10.08 -0.97
N ASP A 262 -53.68 11.32 -0.69
CA ASP A 262 -52.50 11.95 -1.27
C ASP A 262 -51.18 11.38 -0.69
N ASP A 263 -51.24 10.75 0.49
CA ASP A 263 -50.06 10.18 1.14
C ASP A 263 -49.40 9.07 0.32
N PHE A 264 -50.15 8.41 -0.58
CA PHE A 264 -49.58 7.45 -1.53
C PHE A 264 -48.42 8.05 -2.34
N VAL A 265 -48.64 9.24 -2.91
CA VAL A 265 -47.65 9.91 -3.77
C VAL A 265 -46.46 10.41 -2.94
N PHE A 266 -46.74 10.89 -1.74
CA PHE A 266 -45.72 11.35 -0.79
C PHE A 266 -44.85 10.20 -0.27
N GLU A 267 -45.43 9.04 0.03
CA GLU A 267 -44.70 7.84 0.41
C GLU A 267 -43.82 7.32 -0.74
N ALA A 268 -44.38 7.29 -1.97
CA ALA A 268 -43.64 6.92 -3.16
C ALA A 268 -42.45 7.87 -3.41
N PHE A 269 -42.62 9.17 -3.17
CA PHE A 269 -41.51 10.13 -3.21
C PHE A 269 -40.46 9.88 -2.13
N ALA A 270 -40.88 9.72 -0.88
CA ALA A 270 -39.95 9.52 0.23
C ALA A 270 -39.07 8.29 0.00
N ARG A 271 -39.65 7.21 -0.54
CA ARG A 271 -38.97 5.95 -0.84
C ARG A 271 -38.11 6.03 -2.10
N ASP A 272 -38.68 6.46 -3.23
CA ASP A 272 -38.08 6.25 -4.55
C ASP A 272 -37.69 7.55 -5.29
N GLY A 273 -38.04 8.71 -4.73
CA GLY A 273 -37.66 10.02 -5.24
C GLY A 273 -38.58 10.58 -6.34
N PRO A 274 -38.17 11.70 -6.97
CA PRO A 274 -39.03 12.51 -7.85
C PRO A 274 -39.46 11.76 -9.12
N LYS A 275 -38.59 10.91 -9.67
CA LYS A 275 -38.88 10.14 -10.89
C LYS A 275 -40.08 9.20 -10.74
N THR A 276 -40.34 8.72 -9.53
CA THR A 276 -41.48 7.82 -9.27
C THR A 276 -42.78 8.60 -9.25
N VAL A 277 -42.80 9.78 -8.62
CA VAL A 277 -43.96 10.67 -8.65
C VAL A 277 -44.29 11.10 -10.08
N GLN A 278 -43.29 11.53 -10.85
CA GLN A 278 -43.49 11.90 -12.26
C GLN A 278 -44.07 10.73 -13.07
N ARG A 279 -43.60 9.51 -12.80
CA ARG A 279 -44.10 8.30 -13.47
C ARG A 279 -45.56 8.03 -13.13
N ILE A 280 -45.94 8.18 -11.86
CA ILE A 280 -47.34 8.02 -11.40
C ILE A 280 -48.22 9.06 -12.11
N ILE A 281 -47.82 10.34 -12.10
CA ILE A 281 -48.56 11.42 -12.77
C ILE A 281 -48.71 11.13 -14.27
N ASN A 282 -47.61 10.81 -14.96
CA ASN A 282 -47.64 10.51 -16.40
C ASN A 282 -48.42 9.24 -16.75
N MET A 283 -48.59 8.32 -15.81
CA MET A 283 -49.40 7.11 -15.99
C MET A 283 -50.89 7.44 -15.86
N VAL A 284 -51.23 8.33 -14.95
CA VAL A 284 -52.60 8.66 -14.56
C VAL A 284 -53.21 9.77 -15.42
N ALA A 285 -52.37 10.67 -15.94
CA ALA A 285 -52.77 11.75 -16.85
C ALA A 285 -53.24 11.25 -18.24
N ASP A 286 -52.87 10.02 -18.63
CA ASP A 286 -53.28 9.38 -19.88
C ASP A 286 -54.29 8.26 -19.59
N PRO A 287 -55.59 8.47 -19.88
CA PRO A 287 -56.65 7.49 -19.57
C PRO A 287 -56.43 6.12 -20.23
N ASP A 288 -55.92 6.08 -21.47
CA ASP A 288 -55.69 4.83 -22.19
C ASP A 288 -54.50 4.07 -21.61
N ARG A 289 -53.49 4.79 -21.14
CA ARG A 289 -52.36 4.20 -20.43
C ARG A 289 -52.75 3.68 -19.06
N LEU A 290 -53.56 4.41 -18.32
CA LEU A 290 -54.10 3.99 -17.03
C LEU A 290 -54.96 2.73 -17.18
N LYS A 291 -55.91 2.74 -18.13
CA LYS A 291 -56.78 1.60 -18.43
C LYS A 291 -56.00 0.32 -18.72
N ARG A 292 -55.03 0.37 -19.65
CA ARG A 292 -54.18 -0.80 -19.97
C ARG A 292 -53.41 -1.34 -18.77
N ARG A 293 -52.98 -0.45 -17.86
CA ARG A 293 -52.26 -0.83 -16.64
C ARG A 293 -53.17 -1.52 -15.63
N ILE A 294 -54.37 -1.01 -15.46
CA ILE A 294 -55.37 -1.59 -14.56
C ILE A 294 -55.87 -2.92 -15.10
N GLU A 295 -56.19 -3.02 -16.40
CA GLU A 295 -56.56 -4.28 -17.04
C GLU A 295 -55.47 -5.35 -16.88
N SER A 296 -54.21 -4.98 -17.11
CA SER A 296 -53.07 -5.87 -16.87
C SER A 296 -52.95 -6.29 -15.41
N TYR A 297 -53.28 -5.41 -14.46
CA TYR A 297 -53.28 -5.72 -13.04
C TYR A 297 -54.42 -6.67 -12.66
N LEU A 298 -55.65 -6.39 -13.10
CA LEU A 298 -56.84 -7.20 -12.84
C LEU A 298 -56.74 -8.59 -13.49
N ALA A 299 -56.26 -8.68 -14.73
CA ALA A 299 -55.99 -9.95 -15.40
C ALA A 299 -54.98 -10.79 -14.59
N SER A 300 -53.93 -10.14 -14.07
CA SER A 300 -52.91 -10.84 -13.28
C SER A 300 -53.37 -11.27 -11.88
N GLN A 301 -54.40 -10.62 -11.31
CA GLN A 301 -55.03 -11.10 -10.08
C GLN A 301 -55.87 -12.35 -10.34
N LYS A 302 -56.63 -12.35 -11.44
CA LYS A 302 -57.46 -13.49 -11.83
C LYS A 302 -56.63 -14.76 -12.06
N ASP A 303 -55.50 -14.62 -12.76
CA ASP A 303 -54.57 -15.73 -12.96
C ASP A 303 -53.94 -16.21 -11.65
N GLN A 304 -53.78 -15.33 -10.65
CA GLN A 304 -53.18 -15.67 -9.36
C GLN A 304 -54.15 -16.45 -8.45
N ASP A 305 -55.44 -16.11 -8.48
CA ASP A 305 -56.52 -16.86 -7.80
C ASP A 305 -56.64 -18.29 -8.36
N ASP A 306 -56.40 -18.46 -9.67
CA ASP A 306 -56.41 -19.78 -10.33
C ASP A 306 -55.10 -20.59 -10.10
N THR A 307 -54.00 -19.93 -9.68
CA THR A 307 -52.65 -20.53 -9.56
C THR A 307 -52.18 -20.73 -8.11
N GLU A 308 -53.02 -20.44 -7.08
CA GLU A 308 -52.69 -20.68 -5.66
C GLU A 308 -52.42 -22.16 -5.29
N ALA A 309 -52.46 -23.09 -6.25
CA ALA A 309 -52.05 -24.48 -6.07
C ALA A 309 -50.55 -24.77 -6.29
N TYR A 310 -49.72 -23.85 -6.82
CA TYR A 310 -48.30 -24.16 -7.08
C TYR A 310 -47.32 -23.00 -6.75
N SER A 311 -46.65 -23.15 -5.60
CA SER A 311 -45.38 -22.54 -5.17
C SER A 311 -45.29 -21.01 -4.99
N ALA A 312 -45.45 -20.57 -3.75
CA ALA A 312 -45.24 -19.19 -3.30
C ALA A 312 -43.75 -18.75 -3.26
N ASP A 313 -42.79 -19.66 -3.38
CA ASP A 313 -41.37 -19.35 -3.11
C ASP A 313 -40.54 -18.92 -4.33
N ILE A 314 -41.05 -19.02 -5.57
CA ILE A 314 -40.21 -18.82 -6.78
C ILE A 314 -40.44 -17.45 -7.48
N LEU A 315 -41.48 -16.70 -7.14
CA LEU A 315 -41.88 -15.47 -7.88
C LEU A 315 -41.52 -14.13 -7.20
N ALA A 316 -40.70 -14.13 -6.15
CA ALA A 316 -40.39 -12.92 -5.39
C ALA A 316 -39.49 -11.90 -6.13
N GLU A 317 -38.86 -12.24 -7.25
CA GLU A 317 -37.70 -11.48 -7.76
C GLU A 317 -37.87 -10.82 -9.15
N TYR A 318 -39.10 -10.55 -9.61
CA TYR A 318 -39.33 -9.84 -10.88
C TYR A 318 -39.92 -8.42 -10.71
N PRO A 319 -39.52 -7.44 -11.56
CA PRO A 319 -40.01 -6.05 -11.55
C PRO A 319 -41.51 -5.88 -11.83
N ALA A 320 -42.23 -6.97 -12.12
CA ALA A 320 -43.69 -6.98 -12.27
C ALA A 320 -44.40 -6.70 -10.93
N ASN A 321 -43.86 -7.16 -9.80
CA ASN A 321 -44.51 -7.05 -8.49
C ASN A 321 -44.60 -5.60 -7.99
N TYR A 322 -43.59 -4.79 -8.27
CA TYR A 322 -43.57 -3.38 -7.88
C TYR A 322 -44.70 -2.58 -8.56
N ARG A 323 -44.93 -2.82 -9.86
CA ARG A 323 -45.98 -2.12 -10.63
C ARG A 323 -47.39 -2.54 -10.23
N ARG A 324 -47.59 -3.81 -9.86
CA ARG A 324 -48.88 -4.31 -9.36
C ARG A 324 -49.23 -3.64 -8.04
N ARG A 325 -48.24 -3.48 -7.16
CA ARG A 325 -48.41 -2.80 -5.87
C ARG A 325 -48.80 -1.33 -6.03
N GLU A 326 -48.21 -0.60 -6.99
CA GLU A 326 -48.58 0.79 -7.26
C GLU A 326 -50.06 0.93 -7.66
N ILE A 327 -50.56 0.14 -8.63
CA ILE A 327 -51.97 0.20 -9.06
C ILE A 327 -52.91 -0.16 -7.91
N LYS A 328 -52.59 -1.23 -7.16
CA LYS A 328 -53.37 -1.63 -5.99
C LYS A 328 -53.47 -0.51 -4.97
N GLU A 329 -52.33 0.06 -4.56
CA GLU A 329 -52.28 1.13 -3.57
C GLU A 329 -53.04 2.39 -4.05
N MET A 330 -53.01 2.69 -5.35
CA MET A 330 -53.78 3.79 -5.94
C MET A 330 -55.30 3.55 -5.89
N MET A 331 -55.75 2.31 -6.09
CA MET A 331 -57.17 1.92 -5.96
C MET A 331 -57.59 1.96 -4.49
N ASP A 332 -56.84 1.27 -3.62
CA ASP A 332 -57.15 1.11 -2.20
C ASP A 332 -57.18 2.46 -1.45
N ARG A 333 -56.31 3.39 -1.84
CA ARG A 333 -56.24 4.74 -1.24
C ARG A 333 -57.10 5.78 -1.95
N GLY A 334 -57.85 5.42 -2.99
CA GLY A 334 -58.74 6.35 -3.71
C GLY A 334 -58.00 7.44 -4.48
N PHE A 335 -56.80 7.15 -5.00
CA PHE A 335 -56.11 8.04 -5.93
C PHE A 335 -56.67 7.93 -7.35
N ILE A 336 -57.18 6.73 -7.68
CA ILE A 336 -57.96 6.45 -8.90
C ILE A 336 -59.30 5.84 -8.52
N GLU A 337 -60.34 6.18 -9.27
CA GLU A 337 -61.71 5.74 -9.03
C GLU A 337 -62.33 5.20 -10.32
N HIS A 338 -63.32 4.31 -10.17
CA HIS A 338 -64.07 3.74 -11.28
C HIS A 338 -65.41 4.47 -11.41
N GLU A 339 -65.52 5.31 -12.44
CA GLU A 339 -66.72 6.12 -12.70
C GLU A 339 -67.16 5.92 -14.15
N ASN A 340 -68.45 5.64 -14.37
CA ASN A 340 -69.02 5.46 -15.72
C ASN A 340 -68.27 4.43 -16.60
N ASP A 341 -67.93 3.27 -16.02
CA ASP A 341 -67.19 2.18 -16.68
C ASP A 341 -65.76 2.56 -17.13
N GLN A 342 -65.21 3.61 -16.51
CA GLN A 342 -63.86 4.09 -16.80
C GLN A 342 -63.09 4.37 -15.51
N TRP A 343 -61.87 3.87 -15.43
CA TRP A 343 -60.93 4.24 -14.38
C TRP A 343 -60.32 5.61 -14.67
N ARG A 344 -60.42 6.53 -13.71
CA ARG A 344 -59.89 7.88 -13.84
C ARG A 344 -59.17 8.32 -12.57
N ALA A 345 -58.22 9.23 -12.74
CA ALA A 345 -57.61 9.96 -11.64
C ALA A 345 -58.67 10.79 -10.92
N VAL A 346 -58.63 10.82 -9.59
CA VAL A 346 -59.39 11.84 -8.85
C VAL A 346 -58.72 13.20 -9.14
N PRO A 347 -59.43 14.18 -9.76
CA PRO A 347 -58.80 15.40 -10.28
C PRO A 347 -58.04 16.21 -9.22
N ASP A 348 -58.60 16.29 -8.00
CA ASP A 348 -57.97 17.02 -6.89
C ASP A 348 -56.65 16.38 -6.44
N ARG A 349 -56.57 15.04 -6.46
CA ARG A 349 -55.34 14.29 -6.13
C ARG A 349 -54.25 14.48 -7.16
N LEU A 350 -54.64 14.42 -8.43
CA LEU A 350 -53.71 14.65 -9.54
C LEU A 350 -53.15 16.08 -9.50
N LYS A 351 -53.97 17.05 -9.11
CA LYS A 351 -53.55 18.44 -8.91
C LYS A 351 -52.54 18.57 -7.76
N VAL A 352 -52.77 17.93 -6.62
CA VAL A 352 -51.82 17.91 -5.48
C VAL A 352 -50.48 17.26 -5.89
N ALA A 353 -50.52 16.12 -6.58
CA ALA A 353 -49.32 15.43 -7.06
C ALA A 353 -48.52 16.28 -8.07
N THR A 354 -49.21 16.93 -9.01
CA THR A 354 -48.59 17.80 -10.01
C THR A 354 -47.94 19.02 -9.36
N ALA A 355 -48.66 19.69 -8.45
CA ALA A 355 -48.12 20.81 -7.69
C ALA A 355 -46.92 20.43 -6.81
N PHE A 356 -46.89 19.18 -6.33
CA PHE A 356 -45.73 18.68 -5.60
C PHE A 356 -44.50 18.51 -6.51
N VAL A 357 -44.66 17.99 -7.73
CA VAL A 357 -43.57 17.93 -8.70
C VAL A 357 -43.05 19.32 -9.06
N GLU A 358 -43.95 20.27 -9.36
CA GLU A 358 -43.55 21.65 -9.65
C GLU A 358 -42.79 22.28 -8.48
N TYR A 359 -43.21 21.99 -7.24
CA TYR A 359 -42.47 22.39 -6.05
C TYR A 359 -41.06 21.79 -6.02
N LEU A 360 -40.90 20.51 -6.36
CA LEU A 360 -39.60 19.85 -6.42
C LEU A 360 -38.69 20.46 -7.48
N ASP A 361 -39.23 20.81 -8.66
CA ASP A 361 -38.49 21.51 -9.72
C ASP A 361 -38.00 22.88 -9.24
N LEU A 362 -38.89 23.66 -8.59
CA LEU A 362 -38.57 24.99 -8.08
C LEU A 362 -37.45 25.01 -7.03
N VAL A 363 -37.37 23.97 -6.19
CA VAL A 363 -36.30 23.85 -5.17
C VAL A 363 -35.06 23.11 -5.67
N GLY A 364 -35.01 22.75 -6.96
CA GLY A 364 -33.88 22.07 -7.58
C GLY A 364 -33.66 20.64 -7.07
N ALA A 365 -34.74 19.92 -6.76
CA ALA A 365 -34.71 18.56 -6.20
C ALA A 365 -35.01 17.44 -7.21
N THR A 366 -35.11 17.75 -8.51
CA THR A 366 -35.49 16.85 -9.62
C THR A 366 -34.34 16.34 -10.47
#